data_AF-A0A936CCK4-F1
#
_entry.id   AF-A0A936CCK4-F1
#
_cell.length_a   1.000
_cell.length_b   1.000
_cell.length_c   1.000
_cell.angle_alpha   90.00
_cell.angle_beta   90.00
_cell.angle_gamma   90.00
#
_symmetry.space_group_name_H-M   'P 1'
#
loop_
_entity.id
_entity.type
_entity.pdbx_description
1 polymer ?
#
loop_
_entity_poly.entity_id
_entity_poly.type
_entity_poly.pdbx_seq_one_letter_code
_entity_poly.pdbx_strand_id
1 'polypeptide(L)'
;MSEQDAVRQLLAERGCPDELVREGLSGVADKWEAIVASVEGGYPFGLDDFLNDMDLRDAIAAALAVATPDERAVLQPRVTSLDQRLHAASAPSACLWGEDVEEDDGLDPGREWWYYLRPLQLNEDFAAELAAWGLLDEDDDEGEQA
;
A
#
# COMPACT_ATOMS: atom_id res chain seq x y z
N MET A 1 8.55 -21.75 -19.13
CA MET A 1 8.72 -20.55 -18.28
C MET A 1 8.75 -21.03 -16.85
N SER A 2 9.74 -20.64 -16.07
CA SER A 2 9.76 -20.94 -14.64
C SER A 2 8.75 -20.03 -13.93
N GLU A 3 8.22 -20.46 -12.79
CA GLU A 3 7.29 -19.65 -11.99
C GLU A 3 7.97 -18.37 -11.45
N GLN A 4 9.29 -18.37 -11.27
CA GLN A 4 10.10 -17.17 -11.02
C GLN A 4 10.03 -16.15 -12.18
N ASP A 5 9.95 -16.65 -13.41
CA ASP A 5 9.74 -15.78 -14.57
C ASP A 5 8.32 -15.18 -14.55
N ALA A 6 7.33 -15.87 -13.98
CA ALA A 6 5.96 -15.36 -13.90
C ALA A 6 5.83 -14.17 -12.94
N VAL A 7 6.48 -14.22 -11.77
CA VAL A 7 6.54 -13.08 -10.84
C VAL A 7 7.19 -11.88 -11.51
N ARG A 8 8.37 -12.07 -12.11
CA ARG A 8 9.10 -10.96 -12.74
C ARG A 8 8.33 -10.37 -13.92
N GLN A 9 7.73 -11.22 -14.75
CA GLN A 9 6.88 -10.78 -15.85
C GLN A 9 5.69 -9.96 -15.35
N LEU A 10 5.01 -10.42 -14.30
CA LEU A 10 3.88 -9.69 -13.71
C LEU A 10 4.31 -8.32 -13.18
N LEU A 11 5.44 -8.24 -12.48
CA LEU A 11 5.96 -6.97 -11.98
C LEU A 11 6.31 -6.01 -13.14
N ALA A 12 6.89 -6.52 -14.22
CA ALA A 12 7.20 -5.72 -15.40
C ALA A 12 5.93 -5.22 -16.11
N GLU A 13 4.91 -6.09 -16.27
CA GLU A 13 3.61 -5.73 -16.85
C GLU A 13 2.87 -4.67 -16.03
N ARG A 14 3.07 -4.66 -14.71
CA ARG A 14 2.55 -3.65 -13.79
C ARG A 14 3.41 -2.38 -13.72
N GLY A 15 4.46 -2.27 -14.53
CA GLY A 15 5.29 -1.08 -14.61
C GLY A 15 6.23 -0.88 -13.42
N CYS A 16 6.50 -1.93 -12.62
CA CYS A 16 7.50 -1.84 -11.56
C CYS A 16 8.90 -1.53 -12.14
N PRO A 17 9.73 -0.74 -11.43
CA PRO A 17 11.11 -0.47 -11.83
C PRO A 17 11.93 -1.73 -12.14
N ASP A 18 12.81 -1.66 -13.14
CA ASP A 18 13.66 -2.78 -13.59
C ASP A 18 14.42 -3.47 -12.45
N GLU A 19 14.85 -2.68 -11.45
CA GLU A 19 15.52 -3.19 -10.26
C GLU A 19 14.61 -4.09 -9.42
N LEU A 20 13.38 -3.65 -9.15
CA LEU A 20 12.39 -4.45 -8.44
C LEU A 20 11.97 -5.68 -9.24
N VAL A 21 11.84 -5.56 -10.57
CA VAL A 21 11.58 -6.69 -11.46
C VAL A 21 12.70 -7.73 -11.36
N ARG A 22 13.97 -7.30 -11.38
CA ARG A 22 15.12 -8.20 -11.26
C ARG A 22 15.13 -8.94 -9.92
N GLU A 23 14.79 -8.23 -8.84
CA GLU A 23 14.78 -8.75 -7.46
C GLU A 23 13.55 -9.60 -7.13
N GLY A 24 12.46 -9.44 -7.88
CA GLY A 24 11.23 -10.23 -7.72
C GLY A 24 10.56 -10.00 -6.38
N LEU A 25 9.95 -11.06 -5.83
CA LEU A 25 9.17 -10.98 -4.58
C LEU A 25 9.98 -10.46 -3.38
N SER A 26 11.29 -10.74 -3.32
CA SER A 26 12.12 -10.24 -2.22
C SER A 26 12.28 -8.73 -2.28
N GLY A 27 12.59 -8.18 -3.46
CA GLY A 27 12.80 -6.74 -3.62
C GLY A 27 11.54 -5.94 -3.34
N VAL A 28 10.38 -6.40 -3.81
CA VAL A 28 9.11 -5.72 -3.50
C VAL A 28 8.74 -5.82 -2.02
N ALA A 29 9.08 -6.91 -1.33
CA ALA A 29 8.89 -7.02 0.12
C ALA A 29 9.84 -6.10 0.91
N ASP A 30 11.10 -5.94 0.45
CA ASP A 30 12.05 -5.00 1.05
C ASP A 30 11.59 -3.55 0.89
N LYS A 31 11.09 -3.20 -0.31
CA LYS A 31 10.50 -1.87 -0.56
C LYS A 31 9.24 -1.65 0.28
N TRP A 32 8.38 -2.66 0.42
CA TRP A 32 7.18 -2.59 1.27
C TRP A 32 7.52 -2.35 2.73
N GLU A 33 8.55 -3.00 3.25
CA GLU A 33 9.04 -2.76 4.61
C GLU A 33 9.50 -1.32 4.82
N ALA A 34 10.20 -0.73 3.85
CA ALA A 34 10.61 0.67 3.90
C ALA A 34 9.42 1.64 3.89
N ILE A 35 8.37 1.34 3.11
CA ILE A 35 7.13 2.12 3.09
C ILE A 35 6.42 2.04 4.44
N VAL A 36 6.22 0.84 4.99
CA VAL A 36 5.58 0.65 6.30
C VAL A 36 6.35 1.41 7.38
N ALA A 37 7.69 1.35 7.37
CA ALA A 37 8.51 2.13 8.31
C ALA A 37 8.36 3.65 8.14
N SER A 38 8.16 4.13 6.91
CA SER A 38 7.89 5.54 6.61
C SER A 38 6.54 5.98 7.19
N VAL A 39 5.49 5.16 7.04
CA VAL A 39 4.16 5.42 7.63
C VAL A 39 4.23 5.42 9.16
N GLU A 40 4.91 4.44 9.77
CA GLU A 40 5.10 4.39 11.22
C GLU A 40 5.86 5.62 11.78
N GLY A 41 6.76 6.20 11.00
CA GLY A 41 7.59 7.35 11.38
C GLY A 41 7.00 8.72 11.08
N GLY A 42 5.77 8.78 10.54
CA GLY A 42 5.20 10.00 9.97
C GLY A 42 5.52 10.11 8.49
N TYR A 43 4.53 9.82 7.65
CA TYR A 43 4.73 9.74 6.21
C TYR A 43 5.08 11.12 5.64
N PRO A 44 6.23 11.28 4.94
CA PRO A 44 6.75 12.60 4.61
C PRO A 44 6.24 13.16 3.27
N PHE A 45 5.42 12.41 2.54
CA PHE A 45 4.93 12.75 1.20
C PHE A 45 3.39 12.93 1.18
N GLY A 46 2.84 13.28 0.02
CA GLY A 46 1.40 13.53 -0.18
C GLY A 46 0.60 12.28 -0.55
N LEU A 47 -0.68 12.50 -0.89
CA LEU A 47 -1.65 11.47 -1.26
C LEU A 47 -1.23 10.70 -2.51
N ASP A 48 -0.77 11.38 -3.55
CA ASP A 48 -0.34 10.73 -4.81
C ASP A 48 0.83 9.77 -4.57
N ASP A 49 1.81 10.17 -3.76
CA ASP A 49 2.94 9.31 -3.38
C ASP A 49 2.47 8.12 -2.55
N PHE A 50 1.53 8.35 -1.63
CA PHE A 50 0.95 7.27 -0.83
C PHE A 50 0.15 6.28 -1.67
N LEU A 51 -0.62 6.75 -2.66
CA LEU A 51 -1.34 5.90 -3.61
C LEU A 51 -0.37 5.05 -4.45
N ASN A 52 0.74 5.61 -4.92
CA ASN A 52 1.78 4.84 -5.61
C ASN A 52 2.38 3.73 -4.72
N ASP A 53 2.55 4.01 -3.42
CA ASP A 53 2.99 3.01 -2.45
C ASP A 53 1.94 1.91 -2.22
N MET A 54 0.65 2.25 -2.25
CA MET A 54 -0.46 1.28 -2.18
C MET A 54 -0.57 0.44 -3.45
N ASP A 55 -0.28 0.99 -4.63
CA ASP A 55 -0.18 0.24 -5.89
C ASP A 55 0.93 -0.82 -5.84
N LEU A 56 2.04 -0.53 -5.15
CA LEU A 56 3.05 -1.55 -4.88
C LEU A 56 2.48 -2.68 -4.01
N ARG A 57 1.61 -2.38 -3.04
CA ARG A 57 0.97 -3.41 -2.23
C ARG A 57 -0.01 -4.26 -3.06
N ASP A 58 -0.72 -3.68 -4.02
CA ASP A 58 -1.49 -4.44 -5.00
C ASP A 58 -0.57 -5.33 -5.86
N ALA A 59 0.56 -4.79 -6.36
CA ALA A 59 1.60 -5.56 -7.06
C ALA A 59 2.09 -6.78 -6.28
N ILE A 60 2.32 -6.63 -4.97
CA ILE A 60 2.70 -7.73 -4.08
C ILE A 60 1.58 -8.77 -3.97
N ALA A 61 0.31 -8.35 -3.88
CA ALA A 61 -0.82 -9.27 -3.79
C ALA A 61 -0.88 -10.19 -5.03
N ALA A 62 -0.80 -9.61 -6.23
CA ALA A 62 -0.84 -10.38 -7.46
C ALA A 62 0.43 -11.20 -7.68
N ALA A 63 1.61 -10.67 -7.31
CA ALA A 63 2.86 -11.41 -7.37
C ALA A 63 2.81 -12.67 -6.48
N LEU A 64 2.30 -12.56 -5.24
CA LEU A 64 2.11 -13.71 -4.36
C LEU A 64 1.15 -14.75 -4.95
N ALA A 65 0.11 -14.31 -5.66
CA ALA A 65 -0.86 -15.20 -6.30
C ALA A 65 -0.26 -16.08 -7.41
N VAL A 66 0.75 -15.58 -8.13
CA VAL A 66 1.43 -16.33 -9.22
C VAL A 66 2.75 -16.97 -8.80
N ALA A 67 3.28 -16.64 -7.61
CA ALA A 67 4.53 -17.19 -7.10
C ALA A 67 4.49 -18.69 -6.85
N THR A 68 5.67 -19.32 -6.88
CA THR A 68 5.85 -20.72 -6.49
C THR A 68 5.35 -20.95 -5.06
N PRO A 69 4.89 -22.16 -4.71
CA PRO A 69 4.54 -22.48 -3.31
C PRO A 69 5.69 -22.23 -2.33
N ASP A 70 6.93 -22.50 -2.74
CA ASP A 70 8.12 -22.32 -1.90
C ASP A 70 8.42 -20.84 -1.64
N GLU A 71 8.36 -19.98 -2.66
CA GLU A 71 8.56 -18.53 -2.49
C GLU A 71 7.42 -17.92 -1.66
N ARG A 72 6.17 -18.33 -1.93
CA ARG A 72 5.03 -17.87 -1.14
C ARG A 72 5.18 -18.26 0.32
N ALA A 73 5.60 -19.50 0.62
CA ALA A 73 5.78 -19.96 1.99
C ALA A 73 6.80 -19.12 2.78
N VAL A 74 7.82 -18.57 2.11
CA VAL A 74 8.83 -17.72 2.73
C VAL A 74 8.36 -16.26 2.84
N LEU A 75 7.77 -15.70 1.78
CA LEU A 75 7.48 -14.26 1.72
C LEU A 75 6.10 -13.89 2.29
N GLN A 76 5.09 -14.77 2.20
CA GLN A 76 3.75 -14.49 2.70
C GLN A 76 3.75 -14.12 4.20
N PRO A 77 4.43 -14.83 5.11
CA PRO A 77 4.44 -14.46 6.52
C PRO A 77 5.08 -13.09 6.77
N ARG A 78 6.11 -12.74 6.00
CA ARG A 78 6.77 -11.43 6.08
C ARG A 78 5.82 -10.33 5.64
N VAL A 79 5.19 -10.46 4.49
CA VAL A 79 4.21 -9.49 3.98
C VAL A 79 3.04 -9.34 4.96
N THR A 80 2.50 -10.44 5.49
CA THR A 80 1.44 -10.39 6.51
C THR A 80 1.88 -9.64 7.78
N SER A 81 3.11 -9.81 8.24
CA SER A 81 3.64 -9.05 9.37
C SER A 81 3.77 -7.55 9.07
N LEU A 82 4.11 -7.18 7.83
CA LEU A 82 4.18 -5.78 7.40
C LEU A 82 2.79 -5.17 7.27
N ASP A 83 1.82 -5.91 6.75
CA ASP A 83 0.42 -5.48 6.64
C ASP A 83 -0.18 -5.21 8.03
N GLN A 84 0.11 -6.06 9.02
CA GLN A 84 -0.31 -5.85 10.41
C GLN A 84 0.27 -4.55 11.00
N ARG A 85 1.53 -4.24 10.68
CA ARG A 85 2.19 -3.00 11.12
C ARG A 85 1.56 -1.78 10.45
N LEU A 86 1.29 -1.85 9.14
CA LEU A 86 0.60 -0.78 8.43
C LEU A 86 -0.79 -0.52 9.03
N HIS A 87 -1.57 -1.56 9.29
CA HIS A 87 -2.86 -1.43 9.96
C HIS A 87 -2.74 -0.76 11.33
N ALA A 88 -1.73 -1.11 12.13
CA ALA A 88 -1.52 -0.48 13.44
C ALA A 88 -1.12 1.00 13.35
N ALA A 89 -0.52 1.41 12.23
CA ALA A 89 -0.10 2.80 11.95
C ALA A 89 -1.12 3.59 11.12
N SER A 90 -2.32 3.04 10.87
CA SER A 90 -3.33 3.63 9.99
C SER A 90 -4.72 3.64 10.62
N ALA A 91 -5.56 4.56 10.14
CA ALA A 91 -7.00 4.57 10.40
C ALA A 91 -7.76 4.14 9.14
N PRO A 92 -8.99 3.58 9.28
CA PRO A 92 -9.89 3.41 8.16
C PRO A 92 -10.19 4.74 7.45
N SER A 93 -10.39 4.68 6.14
CA SER A 93 -10.85 5.80 5.32
C SER A 93 -11.83 5.31 4.25
N ALA A 94 -12.46 6.24 3.54
CA ALA A 94 -13.10 5.94 2.26
C ALA A 94 -12.03 5.54 1.22
N CYS A 95 -12.45 5.16 0.02
CA CYS A 95 -11.50 4.82 -1.05
C CYS A 95 -10.61 6.03 -1.36
N LEU A 96 -9.29 5.86 -1.23
CA LEU A 96 -8.31 6.92 -1.48
C LEU A 96 -8.27 7.35 -2.96
N TRP A 97 -8.70 6.50 -3.88
CA TRP A 97 -8.86 6.84 -5.30
C TRP A 97 -10.16 7.62 -5.59
N GLY A 98 -11.06 7.71 -4.61
CA GLY A 98 -12.39 8.29 -4.76
C GLY A 98 -13.45 7.31 -5.25
N GLU A 99 -14.72 7.69 -5.08
CA GLU A 99 -15.90 6.86 -5.37
C GLU A 99 -15.99 6.47 -6.85
N ASP A 100 -15.65 7.38 -7.77
CA ASP A 100 -15.71 7.11 -9.22
C ASP A 100 -14.80 5.93 -9.62
N VAL A 101 -13.56 5.90 -9.10
CA VAL A 101 -12.61 4.82 -9.39
C VAL A 101 -13.00 3.53 -8.66
N GLU A 102 -13.47 3.64 -7.42
CA GLU A 102 -13.99 2.49 -6.67
C GLU A 102 -15.09 1.76 -7.45
N GLU A 103 -16.04 2.51 -8.02
CA GLU A 103 -17.14 1.95 -8.81
C GLU A 103 -16.66 1.40 -10.17
N ASP A 104 -15.85 2.15 -10.91
CA ASP A 104 -15.41 1.79 -12.27
C ASP A 104 -14.49 0.56 -12.27
N ASP A 105 -13.56 0.48 -11.31
CA ASP A 105 -12.59 -0.62 -11.20
C ASP A 105 -13.08 -1.75 -10.28
N GLY A 106 -14.20 -1.55 -9.59
CA GLY A 106 -14.80 -2.54 -8.68
C GLY A 106 -13.88 -2.87 -7.50
N LEU A 107 -13.26 -1.84 -6.92
CA LEU A 107 -12.43 -1.96 -5.73
C LEU A 107 -13.29 -2.39 -4.54
N ASP A 108 -12.77 -3.31 -3.71
CA ASP A 108 -13.48 -3.84 -2.55
C ASP A 108 -12.60 -3.76 -1.30
N PRO A 109 -13.07 -3.17 -0.18
CA PRO A 109 -12.29 -3.06 1.03
C PRO A 109 -11.96 -4.42 1.69
N GLY A 110 -12.61 -5.52 1.28
CA GLY A 110 -12.24 -6.87 1.71
C GLY A 110 -11.06 -7.47 0.92
N ARG A 111 -10.79 -6.97 -0.30
CA ARG A 111 -9.73 -7.46 -1.20
C ARG A 111 -8.58 -6.47 -1.34
N GLU A 112 -8.90 -5.20 -1.59
CA GLU A 112 -7.95 -4.09 -1.81
C GLU A 112 -7.94 -3.11 -0.63
N TRP A 113 -8.01 -3.65 0.59
CA TRP A 113 -8.09 -2.89 1.86
C TRP A 113 -7.05 -1.78 2.02
N TRP A 114 -5.91 -1.85 1.34
CA TRP A 114 -4.84 -0.86 1.39
C TRP A 114 -5.27 0.51 0.82
N TYR A 115 -6.23 0.56 -0.12
CA TYR A 115 -6.81 1.83 -0.60
C TYR A 115 -7.87 2.40 0.35
N TYR A 116 -8.12 1.77 1.49
CA TYR A 116 -9.11 2.18 2.49
C TYR A 116 -8.46 2.44 3.85
N LEU A 117 -7.16 2.73 3.83
CA LEU A 117 -6.37 3.10 4.99
C LEU A 117 -5.69 4.44 4.74
N ARG A 118 -5.72 5.31 5.75
CA ARG A 118 -4.89 6.52 5.79
C ARG A 118 -3.88 6.43 6.94
N PRO A 119 -2.65 6.94 6.79
CA PRO A 119 -1.70 7.00 7.88
C PRO A 119 -2.24 7.82 9.06
N LEU A 120 -1.93 7.39 10.30
CA LEU A 120 -2.28 8.15 11.50
C LEU A 120 -1.41 9.40 11.68
N GLN A 121 -0.16 9.35 11.20
CA GLN A 121 0.79 10.45 11.29
C GLN A 121 0.98 11.08 9.92
N LEU A 122 0.30 12.21 9.71
CA LEU A 122 0.29 12.97 8.47
C LEU A 122 1.19 14.21 8.61
N ASN A 123 1.82 14.62 7.52
CA ASN A 123 2.37 15.97 7.40
C ASN A 123 1.27 16.97 7.00
N GLU A 124 1.57 18.27 7.08
CA GLU A 124 0.60 19.33 6.79
C GLU A 124 0.02 19.27 5.37
N ASP A 125 0.87 18.99 4.37
CA ASP A 125 0.45 18.94 2.96
C ASP A 125 -0.48 17.74 2.72
N PHE A 126 -0.13 16.57 3.25
CA PHE A 126 -0.95 15.37 3.11
C PHE A 126 -2.29 15.49 3.85
N ALA A 127 -2.29 16.07 5.06
CA ALA A 127 -3.53 16.33 5.79
C ALA A 127 -4.46 17.29 5.01
N ALA A 128 -3.89 18.34 4.40
CA ALA A 128 -4.65 19.28 3.58
C ALA A 128 -5.22 18.63 2.31
N GLU A 129 -4.46 17.74 1.66
CA GLU A 129 -4.94 16.96 0.52
C GLU A 129 -6.10 16.03 0.90
N LEU A 130 -5.96 15.25 1.97
CA LEU A 130 -7.05 14.36 2.44
C LEU A 130 -8.32 15.16 2.78
N ALA A 131 -8.18 16.29 3.47
CA ALA A 131 -9.31 17.16 3.80
C ALA A 131 -9.98 17.75 2.54
N ALA A 132 -9.20 18.20 1.56
CA ALA A 132 -9.71 18.73 0.29
C ALA A 132 -10.51 17.69 -0.51
N TRP A 133 -10.23 16.41 -0.29
CA TRP A 133 -10.91 15.27 -0.92
C TRP A 133 -12.02 14.66 -0.03
N GLY A 134 -12.27 15.21 1.17
CA GLY A 134 -13.28 14.69 2.09
C GLY A 134 -12.90 13.34 2.72
N LEU A 135 -11.61 13.00 2.74
CA LEU A 135 -11.05 11.75 3.28
C LEU A 135 -10.58 11.87 4.73
N LEU A 136 -10.74 13.06 5.32
CA LEU A 136 -10.42 13.38 6.70
C LEU A 136 -11.67 13.99 7.36
N ASP A 137 -12.18 13.33 8.39
CA ASP A 137 -13.32 13.82 9.16
C ASP A 137 -12.89 15.06 9.98
N GLU A 138 -13.76 16.08 10.07
CA GLU A 138 -13.50 17.33 10.80
C GLU A 138 -13.23 17.12 12.33
N ASP A 139 -13.47 15.91 12.85
CA ASP A 139 -13.36 15.55 14.27
C ASP A 139 -11.98 15.00 14.69
N ASP A 140 -11.04 14.80 13.76
CA ASP A 140 -9.68 14.33 14.09
C ASP A 140 -8.74 15.45 14.63
N ASP A 141 -9.21 16.69 14.68
CA ASP A 141 -8.48 17.87 15.18
C ASP A 141 -8.61 18.05 16.72
N GLU A 142 -9.29 17.17 17.45
CA GLU A 142 -9.37 17.23 18.92
C GLU A 142 -8.19 16.53 19.60
N GLY A 143 -7.00 17.13 19.43
CA GLY A 143 -5.77 16.60 20.00
C GLY A 143 -4.74 17.66 20.40
N GLU A 144 -5.13 18.69 21.17
CA GLU A 144 -4.37 19.23 22.32
C GLU A 144 -5.03 20.53 22.87
N GLN A 145 -6.01 20.40 23.76
CA GLN A 145 -6.33 21.44 24.75
C GLN A 145 -6.74 20.82 26.09
N ALA A 146 -5.77 20.58 26.99
CA ALA A 146 -5.85 20.83 28.44
C ALA A 146 -4.56 20.40 29.17
#